data_AF-W0VA49-F1
#
_entry.id   AF-W0VA49-F1
#
_cell.length_a   1.000
_cell.length_b   1.000
_cell.length_c   1.000
_cell.angle_alpha   90.00
_cell.angle_beta   90.00
_cell.angle_gamma   90.00
#
_symmetry.space_group_name_H-M   'P 1'
#
loop_
_entity.id
_entity.type
_entity.pdbx_description
1 polymer ?
#
loop_
_entity_poly.entity_id
_entity_poly.type
_entity_poly.pdbx_seq_one_letter_code
_entity_poly.pdbx_strand_id
1 'polypeptide(L)' 'MGSTELAANLFRATQTEEKLRREGIKGKFNANAAHYEVGQKVRKAIADIGGTMPEELAPAEDINKVRQRLGKNKPKEIK' A
#
# COMPACT_ATOMS: atom_id res chain seq x y z
N MET A 1 0.66 -6.46 7.83
CA MET A 1 0.52 -6.49 6.37
C MET A 1 1.36 -7.63 5.85
N GLY A 2 0.83 -8.39 4.90
CA GLY A 2 1.59 -9.45 4.22
C GLY A 2 2.66 -8.86 3.30
N SER A 3 3.70 -9.63 2.96
CA SER A 3 4.75 -9.20 2.03
C SER A 3 4.20 -8.86 0.64
N THR A 4 3.26 -9.66 0.12
CA THR A 4 2.60 -9.44 -1.19
C THR A 4 1.74 -8.18 -1.18
N GLU A 5 0.97 -7.96 -0.12
CA GLU A 5 0.14 -6.76 0.06
C GLU A 5 1.02 -5.49 0.08
N LEU A 6 2.12 -5.52 0.83
CA LEU A 6 3.04 -4.40 0.93
C LEU A 6 3.73 -4.13 -0.41
N ALA A 7 4.15 -5.17 -1.14
CA ALA A 7 4.74 -5.05 -2.46
C ALA A 7 3.76 -4.40 -3.46
N ALA A 8 2.51 -4.84 -3.48
CA ALA A 8 1.48 -4.27 -4.34
C ALA A 8 1.20 -2.79 -4.00
N ASN A 9 1.13 -2.44 -2.72
CA ASN A 9 0.93 -1.05 -2.29
C ASN A 9 2.11 -0.17 -2.68
N LEU A 10 3.34 -0.60 -2.38
CA LEU A 10 4.55 0.13 -2.72
C LEU A 10 4.66 0.32 -4.23
N PHE A 11 4.39 -0.73 -5.01
CA PHE A 11 4.41 -0.67 -6.46
C PHE A 11 3.38 0.35 -7.00
N ARG A 12 2.13 0.33 -6.52
CA ARG A 12 1.13 1.33 -6.88
C ARG A 12 1.60 2.76 -6.56
N ALA A 13 2.20 2.97 -5.39
CA ALA A 13 2.68 4.28 -4.96
C ALA A 13 3.81 4.79 -5.88
N THR A 14 4.84 3.98 -6.10
CA THR A 14 6.00 4.36 -6.93
C THR A 14 5.61 4.58 -8.39
N GLN A 15 4.74 3.72 -8.95
CA GLN A 15 4.26 3.91 -10.31
C GLN A 15 3.38 5.16 -10.46
N THR A 16 2.63 5.54 -9.42
CA THR A 16 1.88 6.79 -9.47
C THR A 16 2.81 7.99 -9.42
N GLU A 17 3.80 7.99 -8.51
CA GLU A 17 4.78 9.07 -8.41
C GLU A 17 5.50 9.31 -9.74
N GLU A 18 5.98 8.24 -10.38
CA GLU A 18 6.61 8.32 -11.69
C GLU A 18 5.65 8.85 -12.76
N LYS A 19 4.38 8.44 -12.75
CA LYS A 19 3.35 8.95 -13.67
C LYS A 19 3.10 10.46 -13.46
N LEU A 20 2.96 10.90 -12.21
CA LEU A 20 2.76 12.31 -11.86
C LEU A 20 3.92 13.16 -12.36
N ARG A 21 5.16 12.70 -12.15
CA ARG A 21 6.38 13.38 -12.59
C ARG A 21 6.49 13.45 -14.11
N ARG A 22 6.30 12.31 -14.80
CA ARG A 22 6.44 12.19 -16.26
C ARG A 22 5.41 13.02 -17.01
N GLU A 23 4.17 13.04 -16.53
CA GLU A 23 3.04 13.72 -17.19
C GLU A 23 2.84 15.15 -16.65
N GLY A 24 3.67 15.59 -15.70
CA GLY A 24 3.57 16.93 -15.12
C GLY A 24 2.24 17.20 -14.40
N ILE A 25 1.61 16.15 -13.85
CA ILE A 25 0.28 16.22 -13.25
C ILE A 25 0.35 17.02 -11.95
N LYS A 26 -0.49 18.05 -11.86
CA LYS A 26 -0.59 18.93 -10.69
C LYS A 26 -2.04 19.03 -10.20
N GLY A 27 -2.17 19.36 -8.93
CA GLY A 27 -3.45 19.55 -8.25
C GLY A 27 -4.05 18.24 -7.74
N LYS A 28 -4.77 18.35 -6.61
CA LYS A 28 -5.34 17.22 -5.87
C LYS A 28 -6.22 16.32 -6.75
N PHE A 29 -7.10 16.91 -7.56
CA PHE A 29 -8.06 16.16 -8.36
C PHE A 29 -7.36 15.27 -9.40
N ASN A 30 -6.43 15.84 -10.17
CA ASN A 30 -5.72 15.09 -11.21
C ASN A 30 -4.76 14.05 -10.60
N ALA A 31 -4.13 14.37 -9.47
CA ALA A 31 -3.29 13.40 -8.76
C ALA A 31 -4.10 12.20 -8.27
N ASN A 32 -5.30 12.43 -7.73
CA ASN A 32 -6.22 11.36 -7.33
C ASN A 32 -6.66 10.51 -8.52
N ALA A 33 -6.95 11.13 -9.68
CA ALA A 33 -7.30 10.41 -10.90
C ALA A 33 -6.15 9.50 -11.37
N ALA A 34 -4.91 10.00 -11.35
CA ALA A 34 -3.73 9.20 -11.68
C ALA A 34 -3.50 8.03 -10.72
N HIS A 35 -3.63 8.26 -9.40
CA HIS A 35 -3.58 7.21 -8.38
C HIS A 35 -4.65 6.14 -8.61
N TYR A 36 -5.86 6.54 -8.98
CA TYR A 36 -6.96 5.63 -9.26
C TYR A 36 -6.68 4.76 -10.50
N GLU A 37 -6.21 5.36 -11.60
CA GLU A 37 -5.85 4.65 -12.82
C GLU A 37 -4.74 3.61 -12.58
N VAL A 38 -3.68 4.00 -11.87
CA VAL A 38 -2.59 3.08 -11.51
C VAL A 38 -3.10 1.97 -10.60
N GLY A 39 -3.93 2.30 -9.61
CA GLY A 39 -4.55 1.32 -8.72
C GLY A 39 -5.41 0.29 -9.46
N GLN A 40 -6.18 0.70 -10.47
CA GLN A 40 -6.93 -0.22 -11.32
C GLN A 40 -6.02 -1.19 -12.06
N LYS A 41 -4.91 -0.70 -12.64
CA LYS A 41 -3.94 -1.55 -13.35
C LYS A 41 -3.27 -2.57 -12.43
N VAL A 42 -2.89 -2.14 -11.22
CA VAL A 42 -2.31 -3.05 -10.21
C VAL A 42 -3.33 -4.12 -9.81
N ARG A 43 -4.59 -3.76 -9.57
CA ARG A 43 -5.65 -4.74 -9.27
C ARG A 43 -5.86 -5.73 -10.41
N LYS A 44 -5.89 -5.25 -11.65
CA LYS A 44 -6.00 -6.12 -12.82
C LYS A 44 -4.82 -7.10 -12.88
N ALA A 45 -3.59 -6.63 -12.66
CA ALA A 45 -2.41 -7.51 -12.65
C ALA A 45 -2.50 -8.59 -11.55
N ILE A 46 -2.99 -8.25 -10.35
CA ILE A 46 -3.22 -9.24 -9.27
C ILE A 46 -4.23 -10.30 -9.71
N ALA A 47 -5.33 -9.90 -10.34
CA ALA A 47 -6.33 -10.83 -10.85
C ALA A 47 -5.78 -11.72 -11.99
N ASP A 48 -5.06 -11.12 -12.95
CA ASP A 48 -4.51 -11.82 -14.12
C ASP A 48 -3.49 -12.91 -13.73
N ILE A 49 -2.73 -12.70 -12.65
CA ILE A 49 -1.77 -13.70 -12.12
C ILE A 49 -2.41 -14.70 -11.15
N GLY A 50 -3.73 -14.60 -10.90
CA GLY A 50 -4.44 -15.46 -9.94
C GLY A 50 -4.10 -15.17 -8.47
N GLY A 51 -3.66 -13.95 -8.15
CA GLY A 51 -3.37 -13.54 -6.78
C GLY A 51 -4.62 -13.22 -5.97
N THR A 52 -4.51 -13.27 -4.64
CA THR A 52 -5.61 -12.86 -3.74
C THR A 52 -5.84 -11.36 -3.84
N MET A 53 -7.10 -10.98 -4.08
CA MET A 53 -7.49 -9.58 -4.18
C MET A 53 -7.37 -8.85 -2.83
N PRO A 54 -6.98 -7.57 -2.82
CA PRO A 54 -6.82 -6.80 -1.57
C PRO A 54 -8.08 -6.77 -0.69
N GLU A 55 -9.26 -6.75 -1.29
CA GLU A 55 -10.57 -6.77 -0.62
C GLU A 55 -10.88 -8.11 0.08
N GLU A 56 -10.23 -9.19 -0.32
CA GLU A 56 -10.38 -10.53 0.26
C GLU A 56 -9.31 -10.85 1.32
N LEU A 57 -8.37 -9.92 1.55
CA LEU A 57 -7.34 -10.10 2.57
C LEU A 57 -7.97 -10.02 3.97
N ALA A 58 -7.51 -10.91 4.86
CA ALA A 58 -7.93 -10.86 6.25
C ALA A 58 -7.58 -9.50 6.89
N PRO A 59 -8.45 -8.94 7.74
CA PRO A 59 -8.19 -7.68 8.40
C PRO A 59 -6.92 -7.77 9.26
N ALA A 60 -6.18 -6.67 9.31
CA ALA A 60 -5.04 -6.56 10.21
C ALA A 60 -5.48 -6.69 11.68
N GLU A 61 -4.55 -7.10 12.53
CA GLU A 61 -4.78 -7.20 13.97
C GLU A 61 -5.20 -5.85 14.57
N ASP A 62 -6.09 -5.90 15.56
CA ASP A 62 -6.55 -4.74 16.32
C ASP A 62 -5.38 -3.92 16.89
N ILE A 63 -5.44 -2.60 16.71
CA ILE A 63 -4.37 -1.67 17.10
C ILE A 63 -4.07 -1.73 18.61
N ASN A 64 -5.05 -2.01 19.48
CA ASN A 64 -4.84 -2.11 20.92
C ASN A 64 -4.04 -3.37 21.27
N LYS A 65 -4.32 -4.49 20.60
CA LYS A 65 -3.53 -5.73 20.76
C LYS A 65 -2.10 -5.54 20.27
N VAL A 66 -1.93 -4.90 19.11
CA VAL A 66 -0.60 -4.54 18.58
C VAL A 66 0.15 -3.64 19.56
N ARG A 67 -0.49 -2.58 20.08
CA ARG A 67 0.08 -1.67 21.08
C ARG A 67 0.50 -2.41 22.34
N GLN A 68 -0.32 -3.32 22.86
CA GLN A 68 0.01 -4.10 24.05
C GLN A 68 1.22 -5.02 23.82
N ARG A 69 1.31 -5.66 22.64
CA ARG A 69 2.45 -6.50 22.27
C ARG A 69 3.74 -5.69 22.12
N LEU A 70 3.69 -4.53 21.46
CA LEU A 70 4.85 -3.67 21.26
C LEU A 70 5.29 -2.95 22.54
N GLY A 71 4.36 -2.52 23.39
CA GLY A 71 4.66 -1.88 24.67
C GLY A 71 5.40 -2.77 25.67
N LYS A 72 5.25 -4.10 25.56
CA LYS A 72 6.02 -5.08 26.33
C LYS A 72 7.47 -5.23 25.86
N ASN A 73 7.74 -4.92 24.59
CA ASN A 73 9.06 -4.96 23.97
C ASN A 73 9.52 -3.53 23.66
N LYS A 74 9.85 -2.74 24.68
CA LYS A 74 10.61 -1.51 24.44
C LYS A 74 11.96 -1.91 23.82
N PRO A 75 12.35 -1.37 22.65
CA PRO A 75 13.73 -1.51 22.20
C PRO A 75 14.62 -0.92 23.28
N LYS A 76 15.66 -1.67 23.69
CA LYS A 76 16.70 -1.12 24.57
C LYS A 76 17.22 0.15 23.90
N GLU A 77 17.14 1.28 24.60
CA GLU A 77 17.78 2.51 24.15
C GLU A 77 19.24 2.18 23.85
N ILE A 78 19.63 2.37 22.59
CA ILE A 78 21.03 2.27 22.19
C ILE A 78 21.67 3.53 22.77
N LYS A 79 22.45 3.34 23.84
CA LYS A 79 23.25 4.39 24.48
C LYS A 79 24.36 4.85 23.56
#